data_AF-A0A7Y6YJR2-F1
#
_entry.id   AF-A0A7Y6YJR2-F1
#
_cell.length_a   1.000
_cell.length_b   1.000
_cell.length_c   1.000
_cell.angle_alpha   90.00
_cell.angle_beta   90.00
_cell.angle_gamma   90.00
#
_symmetry.space_group_name_H-M   'P 1'
#
loop_
_entity.id
_entity.type
_entity.pdbx_description
1 polymer ?
#
loop_
_entity_poly.entity_id
_entity_poly.type
_entity_poly.pdbx_seq_one_letter_code
_entity_poly.pdbx_strand_id
1 'polypeptide(L)'
;MKPFGNAALRAQMAMRVQAQPRRLFKGSQNISLLRGTIVLTREGERAAEELKPGDSLITRTQGMAQVEDVRTRRAMLQAVCIAAGSLGDMRADSDLVVPWDQRI
;
A
#
# COMPACT_ATOMS: atom_id res chain seq x y z
N MET A 1 -23.13 47.67 11.69
CA MET A 1 -22.72 46.48 10.90
C MET A 1 -21.68 45.72 11.73
N LYS A 2 -22.05 44.61 12.39
CA LYS A 2 -21.12 43.84 13.25
C LYS A 2 -20.39 42.80 12.38
N PRO A 3 -19.07 42.63 12.52
CA PRO A 3 -18.34 41.66 11.70
C PRO A 3 -18.64 40.23 12.20
N PHE A 4 -19.11 39.36 11.31
CA PHE A 4 -19.23 37.92 11.57
C PHE A 4 -17.85 37.26 11.49
N GLY A 5 -17.01 37.52 12.49
CA GLY A 5 -15.75 36.81 12.69
C GLY A 5 -16.03 35.47 13.35
N ASN A 6 -16.40 34.45 12.57
CA ASN A 6 -16.70 33.11 13.12
C ASN A 6 -15.39 32.38 13.46
N ALA A 7 -14.73 32.82 14.53
CA ALA A 7 -13.50 32.25 15.06
C ALA A 7 -13.65 30.75 15.35
N ALA A 8 -14.84 30.31 15.76
CA ALA A 8 -15.18 28.91 15.98
C ALA A 8 -15.08 28.08 14.69
N LEU A 9 -15.51 28.62 13.55
CA LEU A 9 -15.38 27.94 12.25
C LEU A 9 -13.91 27.80 11.83
N ARG A 10 -13.10 28.85 12.06
CA ARG A 10 -11.65 28.80 11.80
C ARG A 10 -10.92 27.79 12.69
N ALA A 11 -11.29 27.73 13.97
CA ALA A 11 -10.76 26.74 14.90
C ALA A 11 -11.14 25.30 14.50
N GLN A 12 -12.41 25.07 14.13
CA GLN A 12 -12.87 23.76 13.64
C GLN A 12 -12.15 23.33 12.34
N MET A 13 -11.91 24.25 11.42
CA MET A 13 -11.16 23.96 10.19
C MET A 13 -9.69 23.65 10.47
N ALA A 14 -9.04 24.38 11.39
CA ALA A 14 -7.66 24.10 11.80
C ALA A 14 -7.52 22.72 12.47
N MET A 15 -8.50 22.32 13.28
CA MET A 15 -8.52 20.99 13.91
C MET A 15 -8.74 19.84 12.91
N ARG A 16 -9.51 20.04 11.84
CA ARG A 16 -9.70 19.04 10.78
C ARG A 16 -8.42 18.76 9.98
N VAL A 17 -7.58 19.77 9.77
CA VAL A 17 -6.27 19.61 9.10
C VAL A 17 -5.28 18.84 9.97
N GLN A 18 -5.48 18.83 11.29
CA GLN A 18 -4.65 18.12 12.26
C GLN A 18 -5.07 16.67 12.53
N ALA A 19 -6.02 16.11 11.77
CA ALA A 19 -6.28 14.67 11.82
C ALA A 19 -5.06 13.91 11.29
N GLN A 20 -4.10 13.70 12.19
CA GLN A 20 -2.89 12.92 11.96
C GLN A 20 -3.34 11.59 11.36
N PRO A 21 -2.79 11.14 10.21
CA PRO A 21 -3.21 9.90 9.60
C PRO A 21 -3.11 8.83 10.67
N ARG A 22 -4.27 8.33 11.09
CA ARG A 22 -4.37 7.31 12.13
C ARG A 22 -3.53 6.18 11.60
N ARG A 23 -2.36 5.91 12.20
CA ARG A 23 -1.53 4.76 11.82
C ARG A 23 -2.43 3.53 11.99
N LEU A 24 -2.99 3.05 10.88
CA LEU A 24 -3.99 1.98 10.88
C LEU A 24 -3.37 0.65 11.33
N PHE A 25 -2.05 0.58 11.40
CA PHE A 25 -1.35 -0.60 11.86
C PHE A 25 -0.18 -0.27 12.78
N LYS A 26 -0.08 -1.02 13.89
CA LYS A 26 1.01 -0.97 14.86
C LYS A 26 1.52 -2.41 15.02
N GLY A 27 2.43 -2.84 14.13
CA GLY A 27 3.01 -4.19 14.10
C GLY A 27 3.84 -4.44 12.83
N SER A 28 4.56 -5.56 12.78
CA SER A 28 5.22 -6.04 11.56
C SER A 28 4.18 -6.64 10.62
N GLN A 29 4.21 -6.25 9.35
CA GLN A 29 3.31 -6.74 8.31
C GLN A 29 4.05 -7.76 7.47
N ASN A 30 3.57 -8.99 7.48
CA ASN A 30 4.05 -10.00 6.54
C ASN A 30 3.12 -10.03 5.34
N ILE A 31 3.64 -9.70 4.17
CA ILE A 31 2.97 -9.93 2.90
C ILE A 31 3.66 -11.08 2.17
N SER A 32 2.88 -11.98 1.59
CA SER A 32 3.38 -12.98 0.65
C SER A 32 2.97 -12.56 -0.75
N LEU A 33 3.91 -12.63 -1.68
CA LEU A 33 3.69 -12.29 -3.08
C LEU A 33 4.16 -13.46 -3.94
N LEU A 34 3.48 -13.69 -5.06
CA LEU A 34 3.93 -14.69 -6.02
C LEU A 34 5.17 -14.16 -6.77
N ARG A 35 5.98 -15.11 -7.25
CA ARG A 35 7.09 -14.78 -8.15
C ARG A 35 6.54 -14.09 -9.40
N GLY A 36 7.20 -13.03 -9.85
CA GLY A 36 6.78 -12.21 -10.97
C GLY A 36 5.80 -11.09 -10.60
N THR A 37 5.31 -11.02 -9.36
CA THR A 37 4.50 -9.88 -8.92
C THR A 37 5.34 -8.61 -8.95
N ILE A 38 4.90 -7.61 -9.73
CA ILE A 38 5.55 -6.29 -9.76
C ILE A 38 5.11 -5.48 -8.55
N VAL A 39 6.10 -4.92 -7.84
CA VAL A 39 5.90 -4.00 -6.72
C VAL A 39 6.51 -2.65 -7.04
N LEU A 40 5.98 -1.60 -6.42
CA LEU A 40 6.53 -0.26 -6.52
C LEU A 40 7.52 -0.01 -5.38
N THR A 41 8.76 0.29 -5.75
CA THR A 41 9.84 0.66 -4.84
C THR A 41 10.18 2.13 -5.00
N ARG A 42 11.03 2.67 -4.11
CA ARG A 42 11.59 4.02 -4.27
C ARG A 42 12.41 4.20 -5.55
N GLU A 43 12.90 3.12 -6.15
CA GLU A 43 13.71 3.11 -7.37
C GLU A 43 12.87 2.84 -8.63
N GLY A 44 11.57 2.58 -8.48
CA GLY A 44 10.65 2.21 -9.56
C GLY A 44 10.05 0.82 -9.37
N GLU A 45 9.49 0.29 -10.45
CA GLU A 45 8.93 -1.07 -10.51
C GLU A 45 10.03 -2.13 -10.35
N ARG A 46 9.78 -3.14 -9.51
CA ARG A 46 10.69 -4.26 -9.26
C ARG A 46 9.88 -5.54 -9.11
N ALA A 47 10.43 -6.68 -9.55
CA ALA A 47 9.82 -7.97 -9.29
C ALA A 47 9.97 -8.36 -7.80
N ALA A 48 8.95 -8.98 -7.21
CA ALA A 48 8.94 -9.33 -5.78
C ALA A 48 10.13 -10.23 -5.38
N GLU A 49 10.57 -11.12 -6.25
CA GLU A 49 11.73 -11.99 -6.03
C GLU A 49 13.10 -11.27 -6.03
N GLU A 50 13.16 -10.01 -6.46
CA GLU A 50 14.39 -9.21 -6.48
C GLU A 50 14.54 -8.35 -5.22
N LEU A 51 13.51 -8.31 -4.36
CA LEU A 51 13.52 -7.55 -3.12
C LEU A 51 14.56 -8.08 -2.14
N LYS A 52 15.18 -7.13 -1.42
CA LYS A 52 16.18 -7.41 -0.38
C LYS A 52 15.85 -6.63 0.90
N PRO A 53 16.28 -7.14 2.07
CA PRO A 53 16.27 -6.35 3.29
C PRO A 53 16.94 -4.98 3.06
N GLY A 54 16.29 -3.92 3.52
CA GLY A 54 16.72 -2.54 3.31
C GLY A 54 16.05 -1.82 2.14
N ASP A 55 15.45 -2.53 1.19
CA ASP A 55 14.67 -1.93 0.11
C ASP A 55 13.49 -1.12 0.67
N SER A 56 13.07 -0.08 -0.06
CA SER A 56 11.95 0.77 0.32
C SER A 56 10.77 0.55 -0.62
N LEU A 57 9.67 0.01 -0.08
CA LEU A 57 8.42 -0.26 -0.79
C LEU A 57 7.43 0.89 -0.62
N ILE A 58 6.79 1.29 -1.72
CA ILE A 58 5.66 2.21 -1.69
C ILE A 58 4.45 1.47 -1.13
N THR A 59 3.83 1.99 -0.09
CA THR A 59 2.62 1.42 0.52
C THR A 59 1.49 2.44 0.52
N ARG A 60 0.25 1.98 0.33
CA ARG A 60 -0.92 2.87 0.35
C ARG A 60 -1.18 3.50 1.73
N THR A 61 -0.82 2.82 2.81
CA THR A 61 -1.15 3.25 4.18
C THR A 61 -0.05 4.06 4.87
N GLN A 62 1.22 3.78 4.58
CA GLN A 62 2.36 4.43 5.24
C GLN A 62 3.21 5.28 4.28
N GLY A 63 2.86 5.31 2.99
CA GLY A 63 3.64 5.97 1.95
C GLY A 63 4.86 5.16 1.55
N MET A 64 5.81 4.97 2.47
CA MET A 64 7.02 4.18 2.26
C MET A 64 7.27 3.26 3.47
N ALA A 65 7.58 2.00 3.23
CA ALA A 65 7.95 1.02 4.25
C ALA A 65 9.29 0.35 3.88
N GLN A 66 10.14 0.12 4.87
CA GLN A 66 11.41 -0.59 4.66
C GLN A 66 11.17 -2.10 4.78
N VAL A 67 11.76 -2.88 3.88
CA VAL A 67 11.76 -4.34 3.96
C VAL A 67 12.72 -4.78 5.06
N GLU A 68 12.20 -5.44 6.09
CA GLU A 68 13.01 -5.93 7.22
C GLU A 68 13.66 -7.30 6.92
N ASP A 69 12.91 -8.22 6.28
CA ASP A 69 13.34 -9.58 5.98
C ASP A 69 12.62 -10.08 4.72
N VAL A 70 13.23 -11.02 3.99
CA VAL A 70 12.66 -11.65 2.80
C VAL A 70 12.80 -13.16 2.91
N ARG A 71 11.68 -13.88 2.77
CA ARG A 71 11.65 -15.34 2.84
C ARG A 71 10.96 -15.91 1.61
N THR A 72 11.55 -16.94 1.02
CA THR A 72 10.97 -17.67 -0.11
C THR A 72 10.53 -19.05 0.33
N ARG A 73 9.32 -19.44 -0.06
CA ARG A 73 8.78 -20.80 0.14
C ARG A 73 8.05 -21.26 -1.10
N ARG A 74 7.95 -22.57 -1.29
CA ARG A 74 7.04 -23.19 -2.24
C ARG A 74 5.81 -23.68 -1.49
N ALA A 75 4.63 -23.41 -2.03
CA ALA A 75 3.36 -23.83 -1.47
C ALA A 75 2.38 -24.15 -2.61
N MET A 76 1.45 -25.05 -2.34
CA MET A 76 0.30 -25.31 -3.21
C MET A 76 -0.90 -24.62 -2.58
N LEU A 77 -1.48 -23.64 -3.28
CA LEU A 77 -2.53 -22.75 -2.76
C LEU A 77 -3.63 -22.60 -3.81
N GLN A 78 -4.85 -22.30 -3.36
CA GLN A 78 -5.89 -21.79 -4.26
C GLN A 78 -5.51 -20.37 -4.68
N ALA A 79 -5.60 -20.08 -5.97
CA ALA A 79 -5.25 -18.79 -6.53
C ALA A 79 -6.40 -18.21 -7.34
N VAL A 80 -6.46 -16.88 -7.37
CA VAL A 80 -7.34 -16.13 -8.27
C VAL A 80 -6.50 -15.35 -9.25
N CYS A 81 -7.00 -15.25 -10.48
CA CYS A 81 -6.43 -14.42 -11.52
C CYS A 81 -7.29 -13.17 -11.66
N ILE A 82 -6.67 -12.01 -11.49
CA ILE A 82 -7.28 -10.71 -11.71
C ILE A 82 -6.85 -10.25 -13.09
N ALA A 83 -7.81 -10.08 -14.00
CA ALA A 83 -7.52 -9.71 -15.37
C ALA A 83 -6.88 -8.32 -15.46
N ALA A 84 -5.95 -8.16 -16.40
CA ALA A 84 -5.38 -6.87 -16.76
C ALA A 84 -6.49 -5.81 -16.96
N GLY A 85 -6.28 -4.61 -16.42
CA GLY A 85 -7.24 -3.51 -16.51
C GLY A 85 -8.51 -3.64 -15.65
N SER A 86 -8.72 -4.72 -14.88
CA SER A 86 -9.91 -4.85 -14.03
C SER A 86 -9.79 -4.10 -12.69
N LEU A 87 -8.58 -3.63 -12.32
CA LEU A 87 -8.29 -2.91 -11.08
C LEU A 87 -8.30 -1.37 -11.25
N GLY A 88 -9.19 -0.86 -12.12
CA GLY A 88 -9.33 0.57 -12.41
C GLY A 88 -8.38 1.08 -13.50
N ASP A 89 -8.39 2.39 -13.74
CA ASP A 89 -7.75 3.03 -14.90
C ASP A 89 -6.20 3.04 -14.89
N MET A 90 -5.56 2.47 -13.87
CA MET A 90 -4.09 2.37 -13.80
C MET A 90 -3.59 1.00 -14.25
N ARG A 91 -3.17 0.93 -15.52
CA ARG A 91 -1.97 0.25 -16.08
C ARG A 91 -1.43 -1.04 -15.45
N ALA A 92 -2.28 -1.94 -14.94
CA ALA A 92 -1.87 -3.33 -14.87
C ALA A 92 -1.92 -3.89 -16.30
N ASP A 93 -0.82 -3.79 -17.04
CA ASP A 93 -0.67 -4.30 -18.42
C ASP A 93 -0.64 -5.85 -18.48
N SER A 94 -0.68 -6.50 -17.32
CA SER A 94 -0.66 -7.95 -17.17
C SER A 94 -1.66 -8.43 -16.13
N ASP A 95 -2.10 -9.66 -16.29
CA ASP A 95 -2.91 -10.36 -15.31
C ASP A 95 -2.14 -10.52 -13.99
N LEU A 96 -2.84 -10.31 -12.88
CA LEU A 96 -2.28 -10.48 -11.55
C LEU A 96 -2.84 -11.74 -10.91
N VAL A 97 -1.97 -12.73 -10.67
CA VAL A 97 -2.31 -13.92 -9.89
C VAL A 97 -1.99 -13.65 -8.43
N VAL A 98 -2.94 -13.94 -7.53
CA VAL A 98 -2.75 -13.87 -6.07
C VAL A 98 -3.34 -15.10 -5.39
N PRO A 99 -2.86 -15.48 -4.20
CA PRO A 99 -3.56 -16.43 -3.35
C PRO A 99 -5.00 -15.96 -3.08
N TRP A 100 -5.96 -16.88 -3.05
CA TRP A 100 -7.38 -16.58 -2.78
C TRP A 100 -7.57 -15.85 -1.44
N ASP A 101 -6.73 -16.13 -0.46
CA ASP A 101 -6.76 -15.57 0.89
C ASP A 101 -5.78 -14.40 1.10
N GLN A 102 -5.24 -13.82 0.02
CA GLN A 102 -4.34 -12.68 0.08
C GLN A 102 -5.02 -11.49 0.79
N ARG A 103 -4.40 -11.02 1.88
CA ARG A 103 -4.87 -9.83 2.60
C ARG A 103 -4.37 -8.55 1.89
N ILE A 104 -5.25 -7.57 1.75
CA ILE A 104 -5.03 -6.26 1.11
C ILE A 104 -5.00 -5.17 2.19
#